data_AF-A0A8C6XMA3-F1
#
_entry.id   AF-A0A8C6XMA3-F1
#
_cell.length_a   1.000
_cell.length_b   1.000
_cell.length_c   1.000
_cell.angle_alpha   90.00
_cell.angle_beta   90.00
_cell.angle_gamma   90.00
#
_symmetry.space_group_name_H-M   'P 1'
#
loop_
_entity.id
_entity.type
_entity.pdbx_description
1 polymer ?
#
loop_
_entity_poly.entity_id
_entity_poly.type
_entity_poly.pdbx_seq_one_letter_code
_entity_poly.pdbx_strand_id
1 'polypeptide(L)'
;MLVHDFSIGISHNNVSYIFKNKERVYEWTDLRPATLHMFSLQFKQLDLEFINHGIKYSLLGLCSDGWTAFKQSCYKINIDSKTWNMAQHQCGLFSTGAHLVDIRNKEEYAFITSYLQSFNQLNLVWTGLNDIKVSILILNKL
;
A
#
# COMPACT_ATOMS: atom_id res chain seq x y z
N MET A 1 -0.04 -31.80 -7.45
CA MET A 1 -1.17 -31.07 -8.06
C MET A 1 -2.07 -30.64 -6.91
N LEU A 2 -1.83 -29.46 -6.32
CA LEU A 2 -2.58 -28.97 -5.15
C LEU A 2 -3.46 -27.81 -5.62
N VAL A 3 -4.78 -28.04 -5.67
CA VAL A 3 -5.75 -26.99 -5.98
C VAL A 3 -5.90 -26.15 -4.71
N HIS A 4 -5.48 -24.88 -4.82
CA HIS A 4 -5.58 -23.90 -3.76
C HIS A 4 -7.04 -23.50 -3.54
N ASP A 5 -7.74 -24.18 -2.63
CA ASP A 5 -9.10 -23.82 -2.24
C ASP A 5 -9.05 -22.67 -1.21
N PHE A 6 -8.85 -21.44 -1.71
CA PHE A 6 -9.20 -20.23 -0.97
C PHE A 6 -10.60 -19.80 -1.41
N SER A 7 -11.36 -19.21 -0.48
CA SER A 7 -12.64 -18.61 -0.80
C SER A 7 -12.66 -17.13 -0.43
N ILE A 8 -13.25 -16.34 -1.32
CA ILE A 8 -13.47 -14.91 -1.15
C ILE A 8 -14.97 -14.72 -0.95
N GLY A 9 -15.35 -14.21 0.20
CA GLY A 9 -16.69 -13.71 0.48
C GLY A 9 -16.73 -12.22 0.21
N ILE A 10 -17.65 -11.75 -0.64
CA ILE A 10 -18.02 -10.34 -0.71
C ILE A 10 -19.45 -10.19 -0.20
N SER A 11 -19.76 -9.10 0.49
CA SER A 11 -21.13 -8.79 0.86
C SER A 11 -21.50 -7.34 0.60
N HIS A 12 -22.78 -7.11 0.34
CA HIS A 12 -23.42 -5.81 0.16
C HIS A 12 -24.79 -5.84 0.82
N ASN A 13 -25.05 -4.93 1.77
CA ASN A 13 -26.34 -4.78 2.45
C ASN A 13 -26.92 -6.13 2.96
N ASN A 14 -26.08 -6.93 3.62
CA ASN A 14 -26.36 -8.28 4.15
C ASN A 14 -26.53 -9.41 3.12
N VAL A 15 -26.43 -9.12 1.82
CA VAL A 15 -26.32 -10.14 0.77
C VAL A 15 -24.87 -10.53 0.63
N SER A 16 -24.55 -11.83 0.70
CA SER A 16 -23.17 -12.33 0.58
C SER A 16 -23.01 -13.32 -0.57
N TYR A 17 -21.87 -13.25 -1.24
CA TYR A 17 -21.46 -14.15 -2.31
C TYR A 17 -20.10 -14.74 -1.97
N ILE A 18 -19.95 -16.05 -2.14
CA ILE A 18 -18.70 -16.77 -1.89
C ILE A 18 -18.16 -17.30 -3.22
N PHE A 19 -16.91 -16.96 -3.51
CA PHE A 19 -16.19 -17.38 -4.71
C PHE A 19 -15.03 -18.27 -4.34
N LYS A 20 -14.72 -19.25 -5.19
CA LYS A 20 -13.59 -20.18 -5.02
C LYS A 20 -12.52 -20.06 -6.11
N ASN A 21 -12.63 -19.07 -7.01
CA ASN A 21 -11.78 -18.96 -8.20
C ASN A 21 -10.94 -17.67 -8.21
N LYS A 22 -9.74 -17.72 -8.81
CA LYS A 22 -8.68 -16.69 -8.74
C LYS A 22 -8.91 -15.45 -9.61
N GLU A 23 -9.84 -15.49 -10.57
CA GLU A 23 -9.95 -14.46 -11.61
C GLU A 23 -11.39 -13.99 -11.82
N ARG A 24 -11.97 -13.28 -10.84
CA ARG A 24 -13.25 -12.60 -11.05
C ARG A 24 -13.19 -11.18 -10.52
N VAL A 25 -13.38 -10.22 -11.43
CA VAL A 25 -13.72 -8.84 -11.10
C VAL A 25 -15.23 -8.81 -10.83
N TYR A 26 -15.65 -8.16 -9.74
CA TYR A 26 -17.07 -8.01 -9.39
C TYR A 26 -17.47 -6.54 -9.42
N GLU A 27 -18.60 -6.27 -10.04
CA GLU A 27 -19.15 -4.92 -10.20
C GLU A 27 -20.59 -4.92 -9.68
N TRP A 28 -20.90 -3.99 -8.77
CA TRP A 28 -22.25 -3.79 -8.24
C TRP A 28 -23.00 -2.83 -9.15
N THR A 29 -24.03 -3.33 -9.83
CA THR A 29 -24.81 -2.54 -10.80
C THR A 29 -26.01 -1.81 -10.18
N ASP A 30 -26.31 -2.06 -8.91
CA ASP A 30 -27.53 -1.63 -8.20
C ASP A 30 -27.28 -0.58 -7.11
N LEU A 31 -26.15 0.13 -7.20
CA LEU A 31 -25.82 1.21 -6.26
C LEU A 31 -26.71 2.44 -6.49
N ARG A 32 -27.27 2.98 -5.40
CA ARG A 32 -28.13 4.16 -5.45
C ARG A 32 -27.35 5.41 -4.98
N PRO A 33 -27.41 6.53 -5.71
CA PRO A 33 -26.82 7.78 -5.24
C PRO A 33 -27.36 8.19 -3.86
N ALA A 34 -26.50 8.82 -3.04
CA ALA A 34 -26.80 9.28 -1.69
C ALA A 34 -27.28 8.20 -0.69
N THR A 35 -27.03 6.91 -0.98
CA THR A 35 -27.36 5.79 -0.08
C THR A 35 -26.08 5.27 0.59
N LEU A 36 -26.14 5.03 1.91
CA LEU A 36 -25.04 4.38 2.64
C LEU A 36 -25.01 2.89 2.30
N HIS A 37 -23.90 2.42 1.75
CA HIS A 37 -23.69 1.01 1.43
C HIS A 37 -22.61 0.42 2.34
N MET A 38 -22.87 -0.78 2.86
CA MET A 38 -21.91 -1.54 3.64
C MET A 38 -21.36 -2.68 2.80
N PHE A 39 -20.06 -2.63 2.54
CA PHE A 39 -19.34 -3.67 1.81
C PHE A 39 -18.47 -4.45 2.80
N SER A 40 -18.53 -5.78 2.79
CA SER A 40 -17.57 -6.60 3.54
C SER A 40 -16.80 -7.53 2.61
N LEU A 41 -15.53 -7.73 2.91
CA LEU A 41 -14.63 -8.63 2.20
C LEU A 41 -14.04 -9.63 3.19
N GLN A 42 -14.26 -10.92 2.96
CA GLN A 42 -13.81 -12.00 3.82
C GLN A 42 -12.98 -13.01 3.04
N PHE A 43 -11.73 -13.23 3.44
CA PHE A 43 -10.88 -14.27 2.88
C PHE A 43 -10.85 -15.48 3.82
N LYS A 44 -11.14 -16.68 3.32
CA LYS A 44 -11.02 -17.94 4.06
C LYS A 44 -10.11 -18.91 3.30
N GLN A 45 -9.02 -19.34 3.93
CA GLN A 45 -8.06 -20.29 3.39
C GLN A 45 -8.09 -21.57 4.24
N LEU A 46 -8.23 -22.73 3.60
CA LEU A 46 -8.45 -24.02 4.29
C LEU A 46 -7.17 -24.79 4.69
N ASP A 47 -5.99 -24.45 4.16
CA ASP A 47 -4.75 -25.19 4.48
C ASP A 47 -3.81 -24.42 5.42
N LEU A 48 -3.65 -24.95 6.64
CA LEU A 48 -2.71 -24.50 7.66
C LEU A 48 -1.27 -25.00 7.43
N GLU A 49 -1.04 -25.99 6.55
CA GLU A 49 0.31 -26.49 6.23
C GLU A 49 1.17 -25.46 5.47
N PHE A 50 0.54 -24.43 4.91
CA PHE A 50 1.23 -23.29 4.34
C PHE A 50 1.75 -22.30 5.38
N ILE A 51 1.74 -22.56 6.70
CA ILE A 51 2.44 -21.65 7.63
C ILE A 51 3.96 -21.70 7.37
N ASN A 52 4.55 -22.87 7.11
CA ASN A 52 6.00 -22.97 6.87
C ASN A 52 6.42 -22.56 5.45
N HIS A 53 5.58 -22.77 4.43
CA HIS A 53 5.81 -22.21 3.09
C HIS A 53 5.33 -20.74 3.00
N GLY A 54 4.42 -20.34 3.87
CA GLY A 54 3.88 -19.00 4.09
C GLY A 54 4.82 -18.09 4.87
N ILE A 55 5.80 -18.63 5.60
CA ILE A 55 6.95 -17.85 6.05
C ILE A 55 7.84 -17.44 4.85
N LYS A 56 7.73 -18.09 3.69
CA LYS A 56 8.31 -17.57 2.44
C LYS A 56 7.43 -16.53 1.74
N TYR A 57 6.13 -16.50 2.06
CA TYR A 57 5.23 -15.38 1.78
C TYR A 57 5.29 -14.28 2.86
N SER A 58 6.00 -14.50 3.97
CA SER A 58 6.35 -13.52 5.02
C SER A 58 7.42 -12.51 4.57
N LEU A 59 7.49 -12.25 3.26
CA LEU A 59 8.16 -11.10 2.65
C LEU A 59 7.17 -10.13 2.00
N LEU A 60 5.87 -10.43 2.02
CA LEU A 60 4.80 -9.44 1.87
C LEU A 60 4.60 -8.72 3.22
N GLY A 61 5.64 -7.95 3.57
CA GLY A 61 5.65 -6.81 4.48
C GLY A 61 4.87 -6.92 5.79
N LEU A 62 5.48 -7.50 6.84
CA LEU A 62 5.26 -6.98 8.19
C LEU A 62 5.93 -5.60 8.25
N CYS A 63 5.18 -4.55 7.90
CA CYS A 63 5.63 -3.20 8.15
C CYS A 63 5.49 -2.90 9.64
N SER A 64 6.35 -2.02 10.16
CA SER A 64 6.23 -1.54 11.54
C SER A 64 4.89 -0.84 11.78
N ASP A 65 4.50 -0.69 13.05
CA ASP A 65 3.25 -0.03 13.40
C ASP A 65 3.12 1.37 12.77
N GLY A 66 1.95 1.64 12.19
CA GLY A 66 1.65 2.89 11.50
C GLY A 66 2.24 3.01 10.09
N TRP A 67 2.75 1.92 9.52
CA TRP A 67 3.14 1.83 8.11
C TRP A 67 2.16 0.94 7.34
N THR A 68 1.96 1.25 6.05
CA THR A 68 1.10 0.52 5.14
C THR A 68 1.96 -0.23 4.13
N ALA A 69 1.76 -1.55 4.02
CA ALA A 69 2.48 -2.39 3.07
C ALA A 69 1.89 -2.26 1.67
N PHE A 70 2.76 -2.16 0.66
CA PHE A 70 2.41 -2.42 -0.73
C PHE A 70 3.58 -3.10 -1.44
N LYS A 71 3.32 -4.31 -1.95
CA LYS A 71 4.34 -5.20 -2.51
C LYS A 71 5.50 -5.42 -1.53
N GLN A 72 6.71 -4.99 -1.89
CA GLN A 72 7.95 -5.19 -1.13
C GLN A 72 8.37 -3.93 -0.35
N SER A 73 7.48 -2.94 -0.25
CA SER A 73 7.75 -1.63 0.34
C SER A 73 6.72 -1.29 1.43
N CYS A 74 7.15 -0.47 2.39
CA CYS A 74 6.32 0.08 3.46
C CYS A 74 6.22 1.59 3.29
N TYR A 75 5.01 2.13 3.41
CA TYR A 75 4.70 3.54 3.19
C TYR A 75 4.10 4.15 4.45
N LYS A 76 4.45 5.39 4.74
CA LYS A 76 3.91 6.14 5.87
C LYS A 76 3.79 7.61 5.48
N ILE A 77 2.64 8.19 5.80
CA ILE A 77 2.44 9.63 5.64
C ILE A 77 2.86 10.35 6.93
N ASN A 78 3.50 11.50 6.79
CA ASN A 78 3.53 12.50 7.84
C ASN A 78 2.71 13.72 7.41
N ILE A 79 1.80 14.16 8.29
CA ILE A 79 0.91 15.30 8.05
C ILE A 79 1.53 16.64 8.45
N ASP A 80 2.70 16.64 9.10
CA ASP A 80 3.40 17.87 9.46
C ASP A 80 3.90 18.62 8.22
N SER A 81 3.49 19.88 8.09
CA SER A 81 3.99 20.75 7.02
C SER A 81 5.48 21.04 7.20
N LYS A 82 6.28 20.72 6.18
CA LYS A 82 7.75 20.87 6.16
C LYS A 82 8.22 21.28 4.77
N THR A 83 9.41 21.89 4.70
CA THR A 83 10.12 22.07 3.43
C THR A 83 10.56 20.72 2.89
N TRP A 84 10.79 20.61 1.57
CA TRP A 84 11.19 19.35 0.94
C TRP A 84 12.43 18.72 1.61
N ASN A 85 13.47 19.51 1.86
CA ASN A 85 14.70 19.05 2.53
C ASN A 85 14.43 18.51 3.95
N MET A 86 13.59 19.19 4.72
CA MET A 86 13.22 18.74 6.07
C MET A 86 12.37 17.47 6.04
N ALA A 87 11.46 17.35 5.06
CA ALA A 87 10.65 16.16 4.86
C ALA A 87 11.52 14.95 4.49
N GLN A 88 12.46 15.10 3.55
CA GLN A 88 13.41 14.06 3.17
C GLN A 88 14.25 13.59 4.37
N HIS A 89 14.79 14.52 5.14
CA HIS A 89 15.55 14.20 6.35
C HIS A 89 14.69 13.45 7.37
N GLN A 90 13.47 13.94 7.63
CA GLN A 90 12.57 13.29 8.59
C GLN A 90 12.14 11.89 8.16
N CYS A 91 11.91 11.66 6.85
CA CYS A 91 11.65 10.33 6.34
C CYS A 91 12.75 9.35 6.73
N GLY A 92 14.03 9.75 6.61
CA GLY A 92 15.17 8.94 7.05
C GLY A 92 15.24 8.67 8.55
N LEU A 93 14.56 9.48 9.38
CA LEU A 93 14.49 9.26 10.83
C LEU A 93 13.39 8.24 11.22
N PHE A 94 12.38 8.00 10.38
CA PHE A 94 11.30 7.07 10.73
C PHE A 94 11.74 5.60 10.73
N SER A 95 12.69 5.24 9.86
CA SER A 95 13.28 3.91 9.79
C SER A 95 14.56 3.94 8.94
N THR A 96 15.47 3.02 9.19
CA THR A 96 16.67 2.86 8.37
C THR A 96 16.28 2.59 6.91
N GLY A 97 16.75 3.43 6.00
CA GLY A 97 16.46 3.33 4.56
C GLY A 97 15.14 3.95 4.11
N ALA A 98 14.35 4.52 5.02
CA ALA A 98 13.19 5.31 4.65
C ALA A 98 13.59 6.64 4.01
N HIS A 99 12.79 7.10 3.05
CA HIS A 99 13.02 8.29 2.23
C HIS A 99 11.69 8.76 1.66
N LEU A 100 11.63 9.97 1.09
CA LEU A 100 10.44 10.38 0.33
C LEU A 100 10.20 9.41 -0.82
N VAL A 101 8.92 9.16 -1.10
CA VAL A 101 8.52 8.14 -2.07
C VAL A 101 9.06 8.44 -3.48
N ASP A 102 9.74 7.47 -4.06
CA ASP A 102 10.13 7.42 -5.46
C ASP A 102 9.16 6.49 -6.20
N ILE A 103 8.22 7.05 -6.97
CA ILE A 103 7.16 6.29 -7.63
C ILE A 103 7.69 5.71 -8.93
N ARG A 104 7.82 4.38 -9.00
CA ARG A 104 8.56 3.71 -10.10
C ARG A 104 7.68 3.17 -11.22
N ASN A 105 6.39 2.96 -10.96
CA ASN A 105 5.47 2.35 -11.92
C ASN A 105 4.02 2.79 -11.70
N LYS A 106 3.17 2.49 -12.68
CA LYS A 106 1.74 2.86 -12.67
C LYS A 106 0.98 2.21 -11.52
N GLU A 107 1.35 0.98 -11.14
CA GLU A 107 0.69 0.25 -10.06
C GLU A 107 0.97 0.92 -8.70
N GLU A 108 2.21 1.34 -8.46
CA GLU A 108 2.62 2.08 -7.27
C GLU A 108 1.97 3.46 -7.23
N TYR A 109 1.90 4.15 -8.37
CA TYR A 109 1.17 5.42 -8.49
C TYR A 109 -0.31 5.28 -8.10
N ALA A 110 -0.98 4.24 -8.62
CA ALA A 110 -2.38 3.98 -8.31
C ALA A 110 -2.59 3.67 -6.83
N PHE A 111 -1.70 2.87 -6.23
CA PHE A 111 -1.71 2.60 -4.80
C PHE A 111 -1.54 3.88 -3.97
N ILE A 112 -0.53 4.71 -4.25
CA ILE A 112 -0.29 5.95 -3.52
C ILE A 112 -1.48 6.89 -3.65
N THR A 113 -2.05 7.03 -4.84
CA THR A 113 -3.24 7.88 -5.06
C THR A 113 -4.42 7.41 -4.21
N SER A 114 -4.71 6.10 -4.21
CA SER A 114 -5.77 5.53 -3.36
C SER A 114 -5.47 5.66 -1.87
N TYR A 115 -4.21 5.50 -1.47
CA TYR A 115 -3.77 5.65 -0.09
C TYR A 115 -3.98 7.10 0.39
N LEU A 116 -3.62 8.09 -0.42
CA LEU A 116 -3.79 9.51 -0.10
C LEU A 116 -5.27 9.92 0.01
N GLN A 117 -6.17 9.31 -0.75
CA GLN A 117 -7.62 9.56 -0.64
C GLN A 117 -8.19 9.17 0.71
N SER A 118 -7.53 8.29 1.48
CA SER A 118 -7.95 7.97 2.85
C SER A 118 -7.73 9.12 3.84
N PHE A 119 -7.00 10.17 3.44
CA PHE A 119 -6.73 11.35 4.25
C PHE A 119 -7.54 12.55 3.73
N ASN A 120 -8.64 12.88 4.42
CA ASN A 120 -9.60 13.92 4.03
C ASN A 120 -9.04 15.36 3.92
N GLN A 121 -7.76 15.60 4.23
CA GLN A 121 -7.16 16.95 4.31
C GLN A 121 -5.81 17.09 3.59
N LEU A 122 -5.34 16.07 2.86
CA LEU A 122 -4.06 16.13 2.15
C LEU A 122 -4.23 16.60 0.71
N ASN A 123 -3.97 17.89 0.46
CA ASN A 123 -4.04 18.48 -0.89
C ASN A 123 -2.72 18.35 -1.67
N LEU A 124 -1.57 18.38 -0.98
CA LEU A 124 -0.23 18.31 -1.56
C LEU A 124 0.71 17.55 -0.63
N VAL A 125 1.50 16.63 -1.19
CA VAL A 125 2.46 15.80 -0.44
C VAL A 125 3.79 15.80 -1.19
N TRP A 126 4.90 15.89 -0.45
CA TRP A 126 6.23 15.79 -1.05
C TRP A 126 6.54 14.37 -1.52
N THR A 127 7.20 14.27 -2.68
CA THR A 127 7.77 13.01 -3.21
C THR A 127 9.28 13.16 -3.37
N GLY A 128 9.97 12.06 -3.64
CA GLY A 128 11.44 12.03 -3.78
C GLY A 128 11.96 12.70 -5.06
N LEU A 129 11.10 12.97 -6.03
CA LEU A 129 11.48 13.67 -7.27
C LEU A 129 11.94 15.09 -6.96
N ASN A 130 13.17 15.40 -7.36
CA ASN A 130 13.76 16.73 -7.23
C ASN A 130 14.83 16.92 -8.32
N ASP A 131 15.08 18.18 -8.68
CA ASP A 131 16.10 18.62 -9.63
C ASP A 131 17.27 19.33 -8.92
N ILE A 132 17.38 19.18 -7.60
CA ILE A 132 18.45 19.76 -6.80
C ILE A 132 19.74 19.10 -7.25
N LYS A 133 20.60 19.87 -7.94
CA LYS A 133 21.92 19.40 -8.34
C LYS A 133 22.72 19.06 -7.09
N VAL A 134 22.89 17.77 -6.83
CA VAL A 134 23.92 17.30 -5.90
C VAL A 134 25.24 17.48 -6.62
N SER A 135 25.91 18.61 -6.38
CA SER A 135 27.32 18.75 -6.67
C SER A 135 28.06 17.71 -5.84
N ILE A 136 28.28 16.52 -6.39
CA ILE A 136 29.20 15.52 -5.82
C ILE A 136 30.56 16.21 -5.81
N LEU A 137 30.99 16.68 -4.63
CA LEU A 137 32.29 17.33 -4.51
C LEU A 137 33.38 16.33 -4.88
N ILE A 138 34.22 16.78 -5.80
CA ILE A 138 35.44 16.16 -6.30
C ILE A 138 36.38 15.90 -5.12
N LEU A 139 36.94 14.70 -5.05
CA LEU A 139 38.09 14.36 -4.20
C LEU A 139 39.24 15.33 -4.50
N ASN A 140 39.48 16.28 -3.60
CA ASN A 140 40.74 17.03 -3.62
C ASN A 140 41.82 16.19 -2.90
N LYS A 141 42.94 16.00 -3.60
CA LYS A 141 44.18 15.43 -3.06
C LYS A 141 45.11 16.59 -2.70
N LEU A 142 45.65 16.55 -1.48
CA LEU A 142 47.01 17.01 -1.18
C LEU A 142 47.86 15.75 -1.00
#